data_AF-A0A139P7L4-F1
#
_entry.id   AF-A0A139P7L4-F1
#
_cell.length_a   1.000
_cell.length_b   1.000
_cell.length_c   1.000
_cell.angle_alpha   90.00
_cell.angle_beta   90.00
_cell.angle_gamma   90.00
#
_symmetry.space_group_name_H-M   'P 1'
#
loop_
_entity.id
_entity.type
_entity.pdbx_description
1 polymer ?
#
loop_
_entity_poly.entity_id
_entity_poly.type
_entity_poly.pdbx_seq_one_letter_code
_entity_poly.pdbx_strand_id
1 'polypeptide(L)'
;MALYLVNHYEGAKKIEFKDYYQDKVTGYLSSAVQVNEKYNITIFSAGTNGRISIDYYDDFKLKKSENNLNLSLNDIEIIYYGGDIKGDK
;
A
#
# COMPACT_ATOMS: atom_id res chain seq x y z
N MET A 1 0.22 -0.03 5.90
CA MET A 1 -0.12 -0.09 4.46
C MET A 1 -0.46 -1.50 4.00
N ALA A 2 0.46 -2.47 4.06
CA ALA A 2 0.16 -3.87 3.67
C ALA A 2 -1.04 -4.48 4.42
N LEU A 3 -1.07 -4.33 5.75
CA LEU A 3 -2.19 -4.83 6.58
C LEU A 3 -3.53 -4.22 6.18
N TYR A 4 -3.54 -2.95 5.80
CA TYR A 4 -4.75 -2.28 5.32
C TYR A 4 -5.22 -2.89 3.99
N LEU A 5 -4.29 -3.08 3.03
CA LEU A 5 -4.62 -3.70 1.74
C LEU A 5 -5.30 -5.05 1.92
N VAL A 6 -4.71 -5.96 2.70
CA VAL A 6 -5.26 -7.31 2.86
C VAL A 6 -6.55 -7.36 3.65
N ASN A 7 -6.82 -6.36 4.50
CA ASN A 7 -8.04 -6.32 5.29
C ASN A 7 -9.20 -5.61 4.60
N HIS A 8 -8.92 -4.76 3.62
CA HIS A 8 -9.94 -3.95 2.95
C HIS A 8 -10.15 -4.32 1.48
N TYR A 9 -9.29 -5.15 0.90
CA TYR A 9 -9.37 -5.57 -0.49
C TYR A 9 -9.26 -7.09 -0.59
N GLU A 10 -10.14 -7.67 -1.40
CA GLU A 10 -10.25 -9.11 -1.54
C GLU A 10 -9.12 -9.67 -2.41
N GLY A 11 -8.61 -10.84 -2.01
CA GLY A 11 -7.76 -11.68 -2.85
C GLY A 11 -6.31 -11.22 -2.98
N ALA A 12 -5.85 -10.23 -2.22
CA ALA A 12 -4.43 -9.88 -2.13
C ALA A 12 -3.66 -11.06 -1.52
N LYS A 13 -2.68 -11.59 -2.25
CA LYS A 13 -1.77 -12.69 -1.84
C LYS A 13 -0.31 -12.29 -1.90
N LYS A 14 0.03 -11.37 -2.80
CA LYS A 14 1.36 -10.81 -2.98
C LYS A 14 1.30 -9.29 -3.05
N ILE A 15 2.18 -8.60 -2.34
CA ILE A 15 2.29 -7.14 -2.29
C ILE A 15 3.75 -6.76 -2.47
N GLU A 16 4.04 -5.99 -3.51
CA GLU A 16 5.38 -5.53 -3.84
C GLU A 16 5.46 -4.01 -3.72
N PHE A 17 6.22 -3.52 -2.75
CA PHE A 17 6.50 -2.10 -2.57
C PHE A 17 7.69 -1.72 -3.48
N LYS A 18 7.40 -1.03 -4.59
CA LYS A 18 8.37 -0.69 -5.64
C LYS A 18 9.09 0.64 -5.39
N ASP A 19 8.43 1.58 -4.72
CA ASP A 19 8.98 2.88 -4.37
C ASP A 19 8.36 3.38 -3.06
N TYR A 20 9.06 4.26 -2.34
CA TYR A 20 8.63 4.78 -1.04
C TYR A 20 9.01 6.26 -0.90
N TYR A 21 8.02 7.05 -0.51
CA TYR A 21 8.21 8.45 -0.15
C TYR A 21 7.70 8.72 1.25
N GLN A 22 8.45 9.54 1.98
CA GLN A 22 8.09 10.02 3.30
C GLN A 22 8.40 11.51 3.41
N ASP A 23 7.36 12.30 3.66
CA ASP A 23 7.51 13.68 4.11
C ASP A 23 7.72 13.67 5.64
N LYS A 24 8.92 14.08 6.06
CA LYS A 24 9.29 14.11 7.49
C LYS A 24 8.60 15.22 8.27
N VAL A 25 8.11 16.27 7.61
CA VAL A 25 7.44 17.41 8.25
C VAL A 25 5.97 17.09 8.51
N THR A 26 5.28 16.56 7.50
CA THR A 26 3.84 16.27 7.59
C THR A 26 3.53 14.85 8.09
N GLY A 27 4.54 13.97 8.11
CA GLY A 27 4.36 12.55 8.42
C GLY A 27 3.61 11.78 7.34
N TYR A 28 3.46 12.38 6.15
CA TYR A 28 2.83 11.75 5.01
C TYR A 28 3.72 10.67 4.42
N LEU A 29 3.13 9.51 4.15
CA LEU A 29 3.78 8.37 3.51
C LEU A 29 3.07 8.05 2.21
N SER A 30 3.83 7.71 1.18
CA SER A 30 3.28 7.11 -0.03
C SER A 30 4.18 6.01 -0.56
N SER A 31 3.59 5.07 -1.30
CA SER A 31 4.36 4.02 -1.95
C SER A 31 3.67 3.53 -3.21
N ALA A 32 4.45 3.38 -4.28
CA ALA A 32 4.04 2.64 -5.46
C ALA A 32 4.06 1.14 -5.14
N VAL A 33 2.92 0.49 -5.32
CA VAL A 33 2.71 -0.91 -4.93
C VAL A 33 2.14 -1.70 -6.11
N GLN A 34 2.68 -2.90 -6.32
CA GLN A 34 2.11 -3.89 -7.23
C GLN A 34 1.47 -5.02 -6.40
N VAL A 35 0.18 -5.27 -6.60
CA VAL A 35 -0.56 -6.34 -5.91
C VAL A 35 -0.79 -7.49 -6.88
N ASN A 36 -0.49 -8.73 -6.44
CA ASN A 36 -0.64 -9.97 -7.22
C ASN A 36 -0.06 -9.87 -8.64
N GLU A 37 1.05 -9.13 -8.83
CA GLU A 37 1.71 -8.91 -10.13
C GLU A 37 0.84 -8.24 -11.20
N LYS A 38 -0.36 -7.77 -10.82
CA LYS A 38 -1.40 -7.34 -11.77
C LYS A 38 -1.87 -5.91 -11.55
N TYR A 39 -2.01 -5.49 -10.30
CA TYR A 39 -2.60 -4.19 -9.98
C TYR A 39 -1.52 -3.22 -9.55
N ASN A 40 -1.31 -2.17 -10.33
CA ASN A 40 -0.42 -1.07 -9.97
C ASN A 40 -1.24 0.01 -9.27
N ILE A 41 -0.88 0.30 -8.02
CA ILE A 41 -1.55 1.28 -7.18
C ILE A 41 -0.52 2.17 -6.50
N THR A 42 -0.95 3.35 -6.07
CA THR A 42 -0.23 4.08 -5.02
C THR A 42 -1.06 4.09 -3.76
N ILE A 43 -0.45 3.65 -2.67
CA ILE A 43 -1.04 3.72 -1.35
C ILE A 43 -0.47 4.93 -0.61
N PHE A 44 -1.37 5.70 -0.01
CA PHE A 44 -1.03 6.91 0.74
C PHE A 44 -1.43 6.72 2.19
N SER A 45 -0.66 7.30 3.11
CA SER A 45 -1.01 7.43 4.52
C SER A 45 -0.76 8.87 4.96
N ALA A 46 -1.83 9.58 5.28
CA ALA A 46 -1.76 10.96 5.71
C ALA A 46 -1.75 11.08 7.25
N GLY A 47 -0.61 11.54 7.78
CA GLY A 47 -0.44 12.03 9.15
C GLY A 47 -0.55 10.97 10.25
N THR A 48 -0.44 11.43 11.50
CA THR A 48 -0.48 10.61 12.73
C THR A 48 -1.79 9.84 12.92
N ASN A 49 -2.84 10.23 12.20
CA ASN A 49 -4.19 9.67 12.32
C ASN A 49 -4.37 8.45 11.39
N GLY A 50 -3.37 8.13 10.56
CA GLY A 50 -3.33 6.91 9.77
C GLY A 50 -4.40 6.80 8.69
N ARG A 51 -4.91 7.92 8.16
CA ARG A 51 -5.86 7.87 7.04
C ARG A 51 -5.16 7.28 5.82
N ILE A 52 -5.64 6.13 5.35
CA ILE A 52 -5.10 5.44 4.19
C ILE A 52 -6.03 5.62 2.99
N SER A 53 -5.46 5.95 1.84
CA SER A 53 -6.16 6.00 0.55
C SER A 53 -5.35 5.25 -0.51
N ILE A 54 -6.03 4.84 -1.58
CA ILE A 54 -5.45 4.10 -2.70
C ILE A 54 -5.88 4.77 -3.99
N ASP A 55 -4.89 5.13 -4.81
CA ASP A 55 -5.09 5.56 -6.18
C ASP A 55 -4.67 4.45 -7.15
N TYR A 56 -5.39 4.36 -8.26
CA TYR A 56 -5.18 3.37 -9.29
C TYR A 56 -4.60 4.05 -10.52
N TYR A 57 -3.60 3.41 -11.14
CA TYR A 57 -3.06 3.83 -12.42
C TYR A 57 -3.84 3.27 -13.61
N ASP A 58 -4.56 2.18 -13.37
CA ASP A 58 -5.22 1.38 -14.40
C ASP A 58 -6.74 1.36 -14.17
N ASP A 59 -7.53 1.11 -15.23
CA ASP A 59 -8.99 0.95 -15.13
C ASP A 59 -9.39 -0.25 -14.27
N PHE A 60 -8.48 -1.21 -14.10
CA PHE A 60 -8.71 -2.42 -13.34
C PHE A 60 -8.43 -2.20 -11.85
N LYS A 61 -9.48 -2.26 -11.04
CA LYS A 61 -9.43 -1.94 -9.60
C LYS A 61 -9.47 -3.20 -8.75
N LEU A 62 -8.79 -3.14 -7.60
CA LEU A 62 -8.94 -4.14 -6.55
C LEU A 62 -10.39 -4.12 -6.05
N LYS A 63 -10.96 -5.31 -5.84
CA LYS A 63 -12.30 -5.41 -5.26
C LYS A 63 -12.23 -5.05 -3.78
N LYS A 64 -12.83 -3.90 -3.43
CA LYS A 64 -12.96 -3.48 -2.03
C LYS A 64 -13.93 -4.40 -1.32
N SER A 65 -13.55 -4.90 -0.15
CA SER A 65 -14.44 -5.65 0.72
C SER A 65 -15.42 -4.71 1.41
N GLU A 66 -16.65 -5.17 1.61
CA GLU A 66 -17.67 -4.45 2.39
C GLU A 66 -17.30 -4.38 3.88
N ASN A 67 -16.54 -5.35 4.37
CA ASN A 67 -16.15 -5.49 5.76
C ASN A 67 -14.63 -5.62 5.89
N ASN A 68 -14.12 -5.49 7.12
CA ASN A 68 -12.75 -5.85 7.41
C ASN A 68 -12.60 -7.38 7.34
N LEU A 69 -11.64 -7.88 6.59
CA LEU A 69 -11.43 -9.32 6.37
C LEU A 69 -10.74 -10.02 7.56
N ASN A 70 -10.23 -9.29 8.54
CA ASN A 70 -9.51 -9.77 9.73
C ASN A 70 -8.36 -10.75 9.38
N LEU A 71 -7.66 -10.49 8.28
CA LEU A 71 -6.52 -11.26 7.82
C LEU A 71 -5.22 -10.81 8.49
N SER A 72 -4.38 -11.80 8.77
CA SER A 72 -2.97 -11.60 9.15
C SER A 72 -2.10 -11.48 7.89
N LEU A 73 -0.90 -10.91 8.07
CA LEU A 73 0.11 -10.85 7.02
C LEU A 73 0.91 -12.15 6.86
N ASN A 74 0.72 -13.14 7.75
CA ASN A 74 1.52 -14.36 7.75
C ASN A 74 1.43 -15.18 6.44
N ASP A 75 0.29 -15.12 5.76
CA ASP A 75 0.04 -15.85 4.50
C ASP A 75 0.18 -14.97 3.26
N ILE A 76 0.77 -13.77 3.42
CA ILE A 76 0.89 -12.77 2.38
C ILE A 76 2.37 -12.61 2.03
N GLU A 77 2.70 -12.80 0.76
CA GLU A 77 4.04 -12.53 0.27
C GLU A 77 4.23 -11.01 0.17
N ILE A 78 5.18 -10.47 0.94
CA ILE A 78 5.48 -9.04 0.95
C ILE A 78 6.93 -8.85 0.51
N ILE A 79 7.12 -8.08 -0.57
CA ILE A 79 8.44 -7.74 -1.11
C ILE A 79 8.65 -6.23 -0.98
N TYR A 80 9.82 -5.84 -0.50
CA TYR A 80 10.27 -4.46 -0.47
C TYR A 80 11.48 -4.29 -1.38
N TYR A 81 11.35 -3.50 -2.43
CA TYR A 81 12.49 -3.04 -3.20
C TYR A 81 13.01 -1.79 -2.51
N GLY A 82 14.28 -1.79 -2.10
CA GLY A 82 14.87 -0.66 -1.38
C GLY A 82 14.73 0.63 -2.20
N GLY A 83 13.94 1.58 -1.68
CA GLY A 83 13.82 2.92 -2.24
C GLY A 83 14.80 3.87 -1.55
N ASP A 84 15.51 4.69 -2.34
CA ASP A 84 16.34 5.76 -1.82
C ASP A 84 15.49 6.67 -0.93
N ILE A 85 15.83 6.76 0.36
CA ILE A 85 15.26 7.76 1.26
C ILE A 85 15.77 9.12 0.78
N LYS A 86 15.07 9.74 -0.18
CA LYS A 86 15.29 11.15 -0.53
C LYS A 86 14.74 12.00 0.61
N GLY A 87 15.55 12.13 1.65
CA GLY A 87 15.41 13.21 2.61
C GLY A 87 15.86 14.49 1.92
N ASP A 88 14.92 15.38 1.62
CA ASP A 88 15.27 16.76 1.29
C ASP A 88 16.15 17.32 2.41
N LYS A 89 17.31 17.84 2.00
CA LYS A 89 18.29 18.53 2.85
C LYS A 89 17.84 19.96 3.13
#